data_AF-A0A2K3MWG2-F1
#
_entry.id   AF-A0A2K3MWG2-F1
#
_cell.length_a   1.000
_cell.length_b   1.000
_cell.length_c   1.000
_cell.angle_alpha   90.00
_cell.angle_beta   90.00
_cell.angle_gamma   90.00
#
_symmetry.space_group_name_H-M   'P 1'
#
loop_
_entity.id
_entity.type
_entity.pdbx_description
1 polymer ?
#
loop_
_entity_poly.entity_id
_entity_poly.type
_entity_poly.pdbx_seq_one_letter_code
_entity_poly.pdbx_strand_id
1 'polypeptide(L)'
;MIPQQESEFDIGYLKPYYGKLFPYADMFKWMSYGHDGKHPGCDQSYFGRREFSFTLKGDFYLRFQSFNSALELENSIKEKCPLKIDIGPVYTVDPAKRHAYAQGDNKVFTPVERELIFDIDMTDYDDVRYCCKGADVCLDCWPLMTIAIKVIDASLRASGLPESLLSLGNMASTMPTISVRVNY
;
A
#
# COMPACT_ATOMS: atom_id res chain seq x y z
N MET A 1 25.31 -2.66 30.86
CA MET A 1 24.28 -2.90 29.82
C MET A 1 25.00 -3.25 28.54
N ILE A 2 24.81 -4.46 28.04
CA ILE A 2 25.28 -4.85 26.71
C ILE A 2 24.25 -4.25 25.73
N PRO A 3 24.65 -3.45 24.72
CA PRO A 3 23.72 -3.02 23.69
C PRO A 3 23.12 -4.27 23.05
N GLN A 4 21.80 -4.45 23.12
CA GLN A 4 21.15 -5.45 22.30
C GLN A 4 21.35 -5.02 20.85
N GLN A 5 22.26 -5.71 20.17
CA GLN A 5 22.41 -5.58 18.73
C GLN A 5 21.12 -6.12 18.12
N GLU A 6 20.26 -5.23 17.63
CA GLU A 6 19.10 -5.63 16.85
C GLU A 6 19.58 -6.58 15.75
N SER A 7 19.00 -7.79 15.70
CA SER A 7 19.32 -8.72 14.63
C SER A 7 18.84 -8.11 13.33
N GLU A 8 19.78 -7.78 12.44
CA GLU A 8 19.48 -7.35 11.07
C GLU A 8 18.50 -8.35 10.43
N PHE A 9 17.43 -7.83 9.82
CA PHE A 9 16.40 -8.66 9.20
C PHE A 9 17.01 -9.58 8.12
N ASP A 10 16.87 -10.90 8.29
CA ASP A 10 17.33 -11.85 7.29
C ASP A 10 16.40 -11.85 6.06
N ILE A 11 16.89 -11.25 4.98
CA ILE A 11 16.25 -11.20 3.66
C ILE A 11 15.87 -12.61 3.15
N GLY A 12 16.53 -13.66 3.63
CA GLY A 12 16.21 -15.06 3.36
C GLY A 12 14.76 -15.44 3.70
N TYR A 13 14.11 -14.75 4.65
CA TYR A 13 12.70 -14.98 5.00
C TYR A 13 11.70 -14.47 3.95
N LEU A 14 12.09 -13.55 3.06
CA LEU A 14 11.17 -13.00 2.07
C LEU A 14 10.78 -14.02 1.00
N LYS A 15 11.70 -14.88 0.56
CA LYS A 15 11.42 -15.94 -0.40
C LYS A 15 10.32 -16.91 0.07
N PRO A 16 10.40 -17.53 1.27
CA PRO A 16 9.32 -18.39 1.75
C PRO A 16 8.03 -17.61 2.04
N TYR A 17 8.12 -16.35 2.48
CA TYR A 17 6.94 -15.50 2.68
C TYR A 17 6.19 -15.26 1.35
N TYR A 18 6.86 -14.78 0.31
CA TYR A 18 6.28 -14.61 -1.03
C TYR A 18 5.91 -15.95 -1.69
N GLY A 19 6.56 -17.04 -1.29
CA GLY A 19 6.26 -18.38 -1.77
C GLY A 19 4.94 -18.96 -1.24
N LYS A 20 4.56 -18.63 0.00
CA LYS A 20 3.53 -19.38 0.75
C LYS A 20 2.50 -18.53 1.48
N LEU A 21 2.84 -17.31 1.89
CA LEU A 21 2.05 -16.51 2.84
C LEU A 21 1.48 -15.23 2.23
N PHE A 22 2.17 -14.64 1.25
CA PHE A 22 1.70 -13.39 0.65
C PHE A 22 0.35 -13.59 -0.08
N PRO A 23 -0.68 -12.76 0.21
CA PRO A 23 -2.05 -13.02 -0.23
C PRO A 23 -2.34 -12.46 -1.63
N TYR A 24 -1.72 -13.02 -2.68
CA TYR A 24 -1.84 -12.51 -4.06
C TYR A 24 -3.27 -12.37 -4.57
N ALA A 25 -4.13 -13.36 -4.29
CA ALA A 25 -5.52 -13.35 -4.73
C ALA A 25 -6.32 -12.22 -4.07
N ASP A 26 -6.12 -11.99 -2.77
CA ASP A 26 -6.79 -10.92 -2.04
C ASP A 26 -6.26 -9.54 -2.44
N MET A 27 -4.95 -9.40 -2.66
CA MET A 27 -4.35 -8.18 -3.19
C MET A 27 -4.93 -7.81 -4.57
N PHE A 28 -5.00 -8.79 -5.48
CA PHE A 28 -5.60 -8.57 -6.80
C PHE A 28 -7.08 -8.19 -6.69
N LYS A 29 -7.85 -8.91 -5.86
CA LYS A 29 -9.28 -8.64 -5.64
C LYS A 29 -9.51 -7.24 -5.06
N TRP A 30 -8.75 -6.85 -4.04
CA TRP A 30 -8.82 -5.54 -3.40
C TRP A 30 -8.53 -4.42 -4.42
N MET A 31 -7.40 -4.51 -5.10
CA MET A 31 -6.92 -3.46 -6.00
C MET A 31 -7.67 -3.40 -7.33
N SER A 32 -8.43 -4.44 -7.69
CA SER A 32 -9.27 -4.43 -8.89
C SER A 32 -10.60 -3.68 -8.69
N TYR A 33 -11.06 -3.46 -7.45
CA TYR A 33 -12.34 -2.78 -7.17
C TYR A 33 -13.54 -3.33 -7.96
N GLY A 34 -13.60 -4.66 -8.13
CA GLY A 34 -14.63 -5.33 -8.94
C GLY A 34 -14.27 -5.48 -10.42
N HIS A 35 -13.24 -4.81 -10.92
CA HIS A 35 -12.75 -4.96 -12.29
C HIS A 35 -11.88 -6.21 -12.50
N ASP A 36 -12.24 -7.33 -11.87
CA ASP A 36 -11.48 -8.59 -11.85
C ASP A 36 -11.91 -9.59 -12.95
N GLY A 37 -12.66 -9.11 -13.96
CA GLY A 37 -13.14 -9.93 -15.07
C GLY A 37 -14.42 -10.72 -14.79
N LYS A 38 -14.98 -10.67 -13.58
CA LYS A 38 -16.11 -11.55 -13.19
C LYS A 38 -17.49 -11.00 -13.53
N HIS A 39 -17.64 -9.70 -13.78
CA HIS A 39 -18.93 -9.09 -14.14
C HIS A 39 -18.89 -8.41 -15.52
N PRO A 40 -20.02 -8.36 -16.26
CA PRO A 40 -20.03 -7.87 -17.65
C PRO A 40 -19.62 -6.41 -17.83
N GLY A 41 -19.76 -5.59 -16.79
CA GLY A 41 -19.40 -4.16 -16.80
C GLY A 41 -17.98 -3.86 -16.33
N CYS A 42 -17.10 -4.87 -16.21
CA CYS A 42 -15.74 -4.64 -15.72
C CYS A 42 -14.86 -3.98 -16.79
N ASP A 43 -14.09 -2.96 -16.39
CA ASP A 43 -12.95 -2.50 -17.15
C ASP A 43 -11.75 -3.43 -16.88
N GLN A 44 -11.56 -4.42 -17.74
CA GLN A 44 -10.48 -5.40 -17.59
C GLN A 44 -9.07 -4.79 -17.57
N SER A 45 -8.91 -3.54 -18.05
CA SER A 45 -7.62 -2.86 -18.04
C SER A 45 -7.36 -2.09 -16.75
N TYR A 46 -8.34 -1.96 -15.84
CA TYR A 46 -8.22 -1.17 -14.61
C TYR A 46 -7.02 -1.57 -13.76
N PHE A 47 -6.86 -2.87 -13.45
CA PHE A 47 -5.73 -3.35 -12.66
C PHE A 47 -4.38 -3.16 -13.38
N GLY A 48 -4.37 -3.33 -14.70
CA GLY A 48 -3.19 -3.07 -15.56
C GLY A 48 -2.74 -1.61 -15.59
N ARG A 49 -3.56 -0.68 -15.11
CA ARG A 49 -3.20 0.74 -14.98
C ARG A 49 -2.74 1.13 -13.57
N ARG A 50 -2.77 0.21 -12.60
CA ARG A 50 -2.26 0.44 -11.24
C ARG A 50 -0.73 0.40 -11.24
N GLU A 51 -0.11 1.45 -10.71
CA GLU A 51 1.33 1.42 -10.43
C GLU A 51 1.61 0.59 -9.16
N PHE A 52 2.64 -0.25 -9.25
CA PHE A 52 3.40 -0.81 -8.16
C PHE A 52 4.84 -0.33 -8.26
N SER A 53 5.50 -0.24 -7.12
CA SER A 53 6.94 -0.06 -7.08
C SER A 53 7.60 -1.01 -6.10
N PHE A 54 8.82 -1.42 -6.43
CA PHE A 54 9.59 -2.37 -5.66
C PHE A 54 10.90 -1.74 -5.22
N THR A 55 11.19 -1.78 -3.92
CA THR A 55 12.53 -1.51 -3.41
C THR A 55 13.25 -2.85 -3.28
N LEU A 56 14.36 -3.02 -4.01
CA LEU A 56 15.19 -4.22 -3.95
C LEU A 56 16.40 -4.01 -3.02
N LYS A 57 17.17 -5.07 -2.79
CA LYS A 57 18.42 -4.99 -2.01
C LYS A 57 19.39 -3.99 -2.62
N GLY A 58 19.98 -3.12 -1.79
CA GLY A 58 20.82 -2.01 -2.25
C GLY A 58 20.03 -0.75 -2.63
N ASP A 59 18.79 -0.65 -2.15
CA ASP A 59 17.88 0.49 -2.37
C ASP A 59 17.60 0.80 -3.85
N PHE A 60 17.71 -0.21 -4.71
CA PHE A 60 17.29 -0.09 -6.10
C PHE A 60 15.77 0.00 -6.18
N TYR A 61 15.28 1.15 -6.61
CA TYR A 61 13.86 1.46 -6.67
C TYR A 61 13.31 1.28 -8.10
N LEU A 62 12.45 0.28 -8.28
CA LEU A 62 11.79 -0.04 -9.54
C LEU A 62 10.36 0.50 -9.54
N ARG A 63 10.16 1.65 -10.18
CA ARG A 63 8.85 2.29 -10.32
C ARG A 63 8.08 1.81 -11.55
N PHE A 64 6.80 2.22 -11.61
CA PHE A 64 5.95 2.03 -12.79
C PHE A 64 5.85 0.56 -13.22
N GLN A 65 5.87 -0.34 -12.24
CA GLN A 65 5.48 -1.73 -12.48
C GLN A 65 3.96 -1.79 -12.54
N SER A 66 3.42 -2.64 -13.39
CA SER A 66 1.99 -2.87 -13.57
C SER A 66 1.77 -4.31 -14.01
N PHE A 67 0.60 -4.85 -13.71
CA PHE A 67 0.28 -6.25 -13.93
C PHE A 67 -1.17 -6.37 -14.40
N ASN A 68 -1.48 -7.34 -15.26
CA ASN A 68 -2.84 -7.55 -15.76
C ASN A 68 -3.58 -8.67 -15.00
N SER A 69 -2.88 -9.44 -14.16
CA SER A 69 -3.47 -10.53 -13.41
C SER A 69 -2.77 -10.79 -12.08
N ALA A 70 -3.46 -11.51 -11.18
CA ALA A 70 -2.86 -12.01 -9.93
C ALA A 70 -1.60 -12.87 -10.19
N LEU A 71 -1.61 -13.67 -11.26
CA LEU A 71 -0.48 -14.53 -11.64
C LEU A 71 0.74 -13.71 -12.10
N GLU A 72 0.53 -12.65 -12.88
CA GLU A 72 1.62 -11.76 -13.30
C GLU A 72 2.25 -11.03 -12.09
N LEU A 73 1.40 -10.54 -11.17
CA LEU A 73 1.85 -9.93 -9.91
C LEU A 73 2.66 -10.94 -9.08
N GLU A 74 2.14 -12.17 -8.91
CA GLU A 74 2.78 -13.24 -8.17
C GLU A 74 4.15 -13.60 -8.74
N ASN A 75 4.23 -13.85 -10.05
CA ASN A 75 5.47 -14.20 -10.71
C ASN A 75 6.52 -13.10 -10.55
N SER A 76 6.12 -11.83 -10.71
CA SER A 76 7.03 -10.69 -10.59
C SER A 76 7.55 -10.49 -9.17
N ILE A 77 6.69 -10.62 -8.15
CA ILE A 77 7.09 -10.51 -6.74
C ILE A 77 8.01 -11.66 -6.34
N LYS A 78 7.70 -12.90 -6.75
CA LYS A 78 8.55 -14.06 -6.46
C LYS A 78 9.92 -13.98 -7.14
N GLU A 79 9.94 -13.51 -8.39
CA GLU A 79 11.17 -13.33 -9.16
C GLU A 79 12.07 -12.24 -8.54
N LYS A 80 11.50 -11.05 -8.29
CA LYS A 80 12.27 -9.87 -7.86
C LYS A 80 12.55 -9.87 -6.36
N CYS A 81 11.72 -10.56 -5.57
CA CYS A 81 11.83 -10.69 -4.11
C CYS A 81 12.09 -9.33 -3.41
N PRO A 82 11.16 -8.37 -3.54
CA PRO A 82 11.37 -7.00 -3.07
C PRO A 82 11.46 -6.92 -1.54
N LEU A 83 12.23 -5.94 -1.03
CA LEU A 83 12.27 -5.57 0.39
C LEU A 83 11.04 -4.73 0.78
N LYS A 84 10.59 -3.86 -0.13
CA LYS A 84 9.39 -3.03 0.04
C LYS A 84 8.56 -3.04 -1.23
N ILE A 85 7.25 -2.99 -1.06
CA ILE A 85 6.29 -2.86 -2.15
C ILE A 85 5.45 -1.63 -1.84
N ASP A 86 5.52 -0.60 -2.70
CA ASP A 86 4.63 0.55 -2.59
C ASP A 86 3.56 0.49 -3.68
N ILE A 87 2.34 0.87 -3.30
CA ILE A 87 1.18 0.89 -4.19
C ILE A 87 0.95 2.34 -4.64
N GLY A 88 0.96 2.52 -5.96
CA GLY A 88 0.77 3.79 -6.64
C GLY A 88 -0.69 4.04 -7.04
N PRO A 89 -0.96 5.14 -7.77
CA PRO A 89 -2.28 5.43 -8.29
C PRO A 89 -2.66 4.51 -9.47
N VAL A 90 -3.94 4.55 -9.87
CA VAL A 90 -4.38 4.14 -11.21
C VAL A 90 -4.04 5.26 -12.17
N TYR A 91 -3.43 4.92 -13.29
CA TYR A 91 -3.15 5.84 -14.38
C TYR A 91 -4.21 5.75 -15.49
N THR A 92 -4.19 6.69 -16.41
CA THR A 92 -4.93 6.66 -17.69
C THR A 92 -4.51 5.52 -18.62
N VAL A 93 -3.24 5.09 -18.54
CA VAL A 93 -2.63 4.04 -19.38
C VAL A 93 -1.69 3.17 -18.54
N ASP A 94 -1.25 2.05 -19.11
CA ASP A 94 -0.31 1.09 -18.50
C ASP A 94 1.02 1.76 -18.07
N PRO A 95 1.33 1.81 -16.75
CA PRO A 95 2.58 2.41 -16.22
C PRO A 95 3.86 1.82 -16.80
N ALA A 96 3.91 0.51 -17.06
CA ALA A 96 5.09 -0.13 -17.63
C ALA A 96 5.40 0.39 -19.04
N LYS A 97 4.39 0.90 -19.75
CA LYS A 97 4.50 1.45 -21.12
C LYS A 97 4.58 2.97 -21.16
N ARG A 98 4.75 3.65 -20.02
CA ARG A 98 4.77 5.13 -19.92
C ARG A 98 5.64 5.85 -20.97
N HIS A 99 6.77 5.27 -21.37
CA HIS A 99 7.67 5.88 -22.35
C HIS A 99 7.05 5.99 -23.75
N ALA A 100 6.19 5.04 -24.13
CA ALA A 100 5.46 5.09 -25.39
C ALA A 100 4.42 6.22 -25.41
N TYR A 101 3.89 6.59 -24.23
CA TYR A 101 2.87 7.63 -24.06
C TYR A 101 3.43 9.01 -23.71
N ALA A 102 4.75 9.12 -23.51
CA ALA A 102 5.43 10.36 -23.17
C ALA A 102 5.83 11.20 -24.42
N GLN A 103 5.67 10.66 -25.63
CA GLN A 103 6.21 11.22 -26.88
C GLN A 103 5.20 12.04 -27.70
N GLY A 104 4.25 12.73 -27.06
CA GLY A 104 3.29 13.59 -27.77
C GLY A 104 2.89 14.82 -26.96
N ASP A 105 2.40 15.86 -27.64
CA ASP A 105 1.99 17.14 -27.02
C ASP A 105 0.81 16.97 -26.04
N ASN A 106 0.05 15.87 -26.17
CA ASN A 106 -0.94 15.46 -25.18
C ASN A 106 -0.28 14.60 -24.10
N LYS A 107 -0.26 15.10 -22.86
CA LYS A 107 0.15 14.34 -21.67
C LYS A 107 -0.89 13.26 -21.35
N VAL A 108 -0.82 12.15 -22.08
CA VAL A 108 -1.76 11.03 -21.91
C VAL A 108 -1.48 10.30 -20.60
N PHE A 109 -0.23 10.18 -20.15
CA PHE A 109 0.14 9.48 -18.92
C PHE A 109 -0.07 10.35 -17.67
N THR A 110 -1.22 10.19 -17.02
CA THR A 110 -1.58 10.94 -15.79
C THR A 110 -2.26 10.02 -14.77
N PRO A 111 -2.04 10.24 -13.46
CA PRO A 111 -2.81 9.55 -12.42
C PRO A 111 -4.26 10.03 -12.46
N VAL A 112 -5.20 9.09 -12.31
CA VAL A 112 -6.65 9.39 -12.31
C VAL A 112 -7.32 9.05 -10.99
N GLU A 113 -6.84 8.03 -10.30
CA GLU A 113 -7.45 7.59 -9.05
C GLU A 113 -6.39 7.11 -8.07
N ARG A 114 -6.63 7.35 -6.79
CA ARG A 114 -5.84 6.77 -5.70
C ARG A 114 -6.71 6.69 -4.46
N GLU A 115 -6.35 5.75 -3.61
CA GLU A 115 -6.77 5.71 -2.23
C GLU A 115 -6.25 6.95 -1.48
N LEU A 116 -7.13 7.69 -0.83
CA LEU A 116 -6.84 8.60 0.27
C LEU A 116 -6.27 7.78 1.42
N ILE A 117 -5.04 8.11 1.79
CA ILE A 117 -4.24 7.40 2.78
C ILE A 117 -3.85 8.42 3.84
N PHE A 118 -3.99 8.02 5.10
CA PHE A 118 -3.47 8.76 6.24
C PHE A 118 -2.26 8.01 6.78
N ASP A 119 -1.14 8.72 6.92
CA ASP A 119 0.09 8.21 7.53
C ASP A 119 0.24 8.90 8.89
N ILE A 120 0.19 8.13 9.97
CA ILE A 120 0.26 8.63 11.34
C ILE A 120 1.49 8.00 11.97
N ASP A 121 2.49 8.81 12.27
CA ASP A 121 3.71 8.35 12.89
C ASP A 121 3.67 8.60 14.41
N MET A 122 4.30 7.71 15.17
CA MET A 122 4.47 7.89 16.60
C MET A 122 5.49 9.00 16.91
N THR A 123 6.45 9.28 16.03
CA THR A 123 7.44 10.36 16.22
C THR A 123 6.80 11.73 16.34
N ASP A 124 5.63 11.93 15.71
CA ASP A 124 4.88 13.20 15.77
C ASP A 124 4.34 13.51 17.18
N TYR A 125 4.37 12.53 18.09
CA TYR A 125 3.92 12.67 19.47
C TYR A 125 5.08 12.75 20.47
N ASP A 126 6.32 12.92 20.01
CA ASP A 126 7.52 12.94 20.85
C ASP A 126 7.50 14.02 21.94
N ASP A 127 6.85 15.15 21.69
CA ASP A 127 6.73 16.26 22.64
C ASP A 127 5.68 16.02 23.75
N VAL A 128 4.72 15.12 23.51
CA VAL A 128 3.62 14.82 24.44
C VAL A 128 3.71 13.44 25.10
N ARG A 129 4.63 12.57 24.67
CA ARG A 129 4.88 11.26 25.30
C ARG A 129 6.17 11.26 26.14
N TYR A 130 6.12 10.60 27.30
CA TYR A 130 7.22 10.54 28.25
C TYR A 130 7.90 9.17 28.35
N CYS A 131 7.27 8.11 27.81
CA CYS A 131 7.73 6.73 27.95
C CYS A 131 8.73 6.27 26.87
N CYS A 132 8.70 6.89 25.68
CA CYS A 132 9.53 6.55 24.52
C CYS A 132 9.93 7.81 23.74
N LYS A 133 10.88 7.69 22.79
CA LYS A 133 11.32 8.75 21.86
C LYS A 133 11.62 8.17 20.48
N GLY A 134 11.55 8.98 19.41
CA GLY A 134 11.87 8.53 18.06
C GLY A 134 10.99 7.36 17.59
N ALA A 135 11.59 6.33 17.00
CA ALA A 135 10.83 5.18 16.50
C ALA A 135 10.36 4.20 17.60
N ASP A 136 10.82 4.37 18.85
CA ASP A 136 10.49 3.44 19.93
C ASP A 136 9.00 3.54 20.31
N VAL A 137 8.38 2.38 20.58
CA VAL A 137 6.97 2.29 20.99
C VAL A 137 6.79 1.35 22.17
N CYS A 138 5.82 1.63 23.05
CA CYS A 138 5.43 0.76 24.15
C CYS A 138 3.90 0.80 24.38
N LEU A 139 3.43 -0.01 25.34
CA LEU A 139 2.02 -0.08 25.70
C LEU A 139 1.47 1.22 26.32
N ASP A 140 2.34 2.11 26.80
CA ASP A 140 1.93 3.39 27.39
C ASP A 140 1.64 4.46 26.32
N CYS A 141 2.41 4.50 25.22
CA CYS A 141 2.17 5.45 24.13
C CYS A 141 1.29 4.91 23.00
N TRP A 142 1.14 3.59 22.85
CA TRP A 142 0.25 3.00 21.83
C TRP A 142 -1.22 3.49 21.86
N PRO A 143 -1.80 3.84 23.02
CA PRO A 143 -3.12 4.48 23.06
C PRO A 143 -3.25 5.74 22.20
N LEU A 144 -2.14 6.46 21.90
CA LEU A 144 -2.16 7.60 20.98
C LEU A 144 -2.58 7.18 19.57
N MET A 145 -2.04 6.08 19.04
CA MET A 145 -2.45 5.52 17.74
C MET A 145 -3.91 5.08 17.77
N THR A 146 -4.33 4.44 18.87
CA THR A 146 -5.72 4.02 19.04
C THR A 146 -6.69 5.20 19.02
N ILE A 147 -6.32 6.32 19.65
CA ILE A 147 -7.12 7.55 19.64
C ILE A 147 -7.12 8.16 18.24
N ALA A 148 -5.97 8.24 17.57
CA ALA A 148 -5.86 8.79 16.22
C ALA A 148 -6.78 8.07 15.22
N ILE A 149 -6.78 6.73 15.24
CA ILE A 149 -7.70 5.90 14.44
C ILE A 149 -9.16 6.26 14.74
N LYS A 150 -9.54 6.32 16.02
CA LYS A 150 -10.94 6.60 16.41
C LYS A 150 -11.39 7.98 15.96
N VAL A 151 -10.52 8.99 16.06
CA VAL A 151 -10.82 10.36 15.63
C VAL A 151 -10.98 10.43 14.12
N ILE A 152 -10.06 9.82 13.36
CA ILE A 152 -10.13 9.80 11.89
C ILE A 152 -11.35 9.00 11.42
N ASP A 153 -11.58 7.80 11.95
CA ASP A 153 -12.74 6.97 11.59
C ASP A 153 -14.06 7.70 11.87
N ALA A 154 -14.22 8.30 13.05
CA ALA A 154 -15.41 9.08 13.39
C ALA A 154 -15.60 10.27 12.44
N SER A 155 -14.53 10.98 12.10
CA SER A 155 -14.56 12.12 11.18
C SER A 155 -14.94 11.70 9.76
N LEU A 156 -14.39 10.60 9.26
CA LEU A 156 -14.69 10.06 7.93
C LEU A 156 -16.14 9.57 7.85
N ARG A 157 -16.66 8.88 8.86
CA ARG A 157 -18.07 8.46 8.93
C ARG A 157 -19.01 9.66 8.98
N ALA A 158 -18.67 10.69 9.74
CA ALA A 158 -19.47 11.91 9.84
C ALA A 158 -19.47 12.74 8.54
N SER A 159 -18.42 12.61 7.71
CA SER A 159 -18.29 13.35 6.45
C SER A 159 -19.23 12.89 5.32
N GLY A 160 -20.05 11.85 5.56
CA GLY A 160 -21.03 11.36 4.59
C GLY A 160 -20.44 10.47 3.50
N LEU A 161 -19.19 10.02 3.66
CA LEU A 161 -18.57 9.04 2.76
C LEU A 161 -19.29 7.68 2.87
N PRO A 162 -19.59 7.01 1.74
CA PRO A 162 -20.16 5.67 1.74
C PRO A 162 -19.32 4.68 2.54
N GLU A 163 -19.94 3.85 3.40
CA GLU A 163 -19.22 2.83 4.17
C GLU A 163 -18.46 1.83 3.29
N SER A 164 -18.91 1.60 2.05
CA SER A 164 -18.22 0.74 1.08
C SER A 164 -16.85 1.27 0.66
N LEU A 165 -16.56 2.55 0.90
CA LEU A 165 -15.26 3.18 0.68
C LEU A 165 -14.40 3.19 1.95
N LEU A 166 -14.97 2.86 3.11
CA LEU A 166 -14.26 2.73 4.39
C LEU A 166 -13.85 1.27 4.59
N SER A 167 -12.86 0.79 3.84
CA SER A 167 -12.24 -0.50 4.17
C SER A 167 -11.29 -0.29 5.36
N LEU A 168 -11.83 -0.33 6.59
CA LEU A 168 -11.01 -0.66 7.74
C LEU A 168 -10.61 -2.13 7.56
N GLY A 169 -9.38 -2.36 7.10
CA GLY A 169 -8.79 -3.69 7.26
C GLY A 169 -8.89 -4.04 8.74
N ASN A 170 -9.52 -5.16 9.09
CA ASN A 170 -9.49 -5.71 10.44
C ASN A 170 -8.04 -6.12 10.75
N MET A 171 -7.18 -5.16 11.05
CA MET A 171 -5.81 -5.35 11.49
C MET A 171 -5.75 -4.96 12.97
N ALA A 172 -6.38 -5.78 13.80
CA ALA A 172 -6.40 -5.60 15.25
C ALA A 172 -5.01 -5.81 15.92
N SER A 173 -3.90 -5.80 15.19
CA SER A 173 -2.58 -6.12 15.76
C SER A 173 -1.34 -5.53 15.08
N THR A 174 -1.42 -4.87 13.92
CA THR A 174 -0.27 -4.19 13.29
C THR A 174 -0.76 -2.95 12.54
N MET A 175 0.13 -1.95 12.38
CA MET A 175 -0.16 -0.55 12.00
C MET A 175 -1.45 -0.31 11.20
N PRO A 176 -2.32 0.62 11.62
CA PRO A 176 -3.62 0.83 10.98
C PRO A 176 -3.46 1.79 9.80
N THR A 177 -3.40 1.25 8.58
CA THR A 177 -3.60 2.06 7.38
C THR A 177 -5.10 2.19 7.12
N ILE A 178 -5.65 3.40 7.24
CA ILE A 178 -6.99 3.72 6.73
C ILE A 178 -6.85 4.11 5.27
N SER A 179 -7.49 3.34 4.39
CA SER A 179 -7.50 3.56 2.95
C SER A 179 -8.92 3.84 2.48
N VAL A 180 -9.17 5.04 1.95
CA VAL A 180 -10.47 5.48 1.42
C VAL A 180 -10.33 5.82 -0.05
N ARG A 181 -11.04 5.19 -0.99
CA ARG A 181 -10.93 5.60 -2.41
C ARG A 181 -11.64 6.94 -2.62
N VAL A 182 -10.92 7.91 -3.19
CA VAL A 182 -11.47 9.20 -3.62
C VAL A 182 -11.27 9.30 -5.13
N ASN A 183 -12.36 9.50 -5.86
CA ASN A 183 -12.31 9.83 -7.28
C ASN A 183 -12.17 11.36 -7.37
N TYR A 184 -11.14 11.85 -8.08
CA TYR A 184 -10.94 13.28 -8.33
C TYR A 184 -11.67 13.73 -9.60
#